data_AF-A0A835CYB5-F1
#
_entry.id   AF-A0A835CYB5-F1
#
_cell.length_a   1.000
_cell.length_b   1.000
_cell.length_c   1.000
_cell.angle_alpha   90.00
_cell.angle_beta   90.00
_cell.angle_gamma   90.00
#
_symmetry.space_group_name_H-M   'P 1'
#
loop_
_entity.id
_entity.type
_entity.pdbx_description
1 polymer ?
#
loop_
_entity_poly.entity_id
_entity_poly.type
_entity_poly.pdbx_seq_one_letter_code
_entity_poly.pdbx_strand_id
1 'polypeptide(L)'
;MTLLSLTTAQQTLPGCQDKCGNVTVPYPFGLIGNSNCYRPQMDINCNHSFNPPKLFLSTGIVEVLDISLEGHLRINNWIGWDCYKDGVPTNRFESGGRYEEISVHVFPYR
;
A
#
# COMPACT_ATOMS: atom_id res chain seq x y z
N MET A 1 -23.46 -17.03 26.10
CA MET A 1 -23.70 -16.06 25.01
C MET A 1 -22.36 -15.61 24.48
N THR A 2 -21.84 -16.29 23.46
CA THR A 2 -20.61 -15.88 22.76
C THR A 2 -20.99 -14.82 21.74
N LEU A 3 -20.45 -13.61 21.89
CA LEU A 3 -20.53 -12.56 20.89
C LEU A 3 -19.51 -12.89 19.80
N LEU A 4 -19.97 -13.43 18.66
CA LEU A 4 -19.18 -13.42 17.44
C LEU A 4 -19.25 -12.00 16.88
N SER A 5 -18.22 -11.20 17.14
CA SER A 5 -18.07 -9.89 16.53
C SER A 5 -17.98 -10.05 15.01
N LEU A 6 -19.04 -9.68 14.30
CA LEU A 6 -19.06 -9.52 12.86
C LEU A 6 -18.40 -8.18 12.50
N THR A 7 -17.07 -8.16 12.36
CA THR A 7 -16.37 -7.06 11.68
C THR A 7 -16.36 -7.32 10.18
N THR A 8 -17.50 -7.10 9.52
CA THR A 8 -17.72 -7.32 8.08
C THR A 8 -17.07 -6.25 7.20
N ALA A 9 -15.79 -5.95 7.43
CA ALA A 9 -15.04 -5.10 6.51
C ALA A 9 -13.55 -5.49 6.42
N GLN A 10 -12.99 -6.25 7.36
CA GLN A 10 -11.56 -6.57 7.42
C GLN A 10 -11.32 -8.08 7.25
N GLN A 11 -11.87 -8.67 6.18
CA GLN A 11 -11.77 -10.10 5.95
C GLN A 11 -10.72 -10.43 4.90
N THR A 12 -9.50 -10.71 5.36
CA THR A 12 -8.56 -11.54 4.62
C THR A 12 -9.16 -12.95 4.50
N LEU A 13 -8.89 -13.65 3.40
CA LEU A 13 -9.42 -15.00 3.19
C LEU A 13 -8.90 -15.99 4.26
N PRO A 14 -9.71 -16.97 4.71
CA PRO A 14 -9.25 -17.97 5.67
C PRO A 14 -8.00 -18.70 5.19
N GLY A 15 -6.98 -18.80 6.05
CA GLY A 15 -5.69 -19.42 5.72
C GLY A 15 -4.70 -18.49 5.00
N CYS A 16 -5.04 -17.22 4.81
CA CYS A 16 -4.15 -16.20 4.26
C CYS A 16 -3.56 -15.34 5.39
N GLN A 17 -2.29 -14.95 5.21
CA GLN A 17 -1.66 -13.99 6.11
C GLN A 17 -2.24 -12.59 5.87
N ASP A 18 -2.67 -11.96 6.94
CA ASP A 18 -3.42 -10.70 6.94
C ASP A 18 -2.57 -9.51 7.42
N LYS A 19 -1.31 -9.70 7.78
CA LYS A 19 -0.46 -8.63 8.33
C LYS A 19 0.97 -8.66 7.82
N CYS A 20 1.55 -7.48 7.68
CA CYS A 20 2.97 -7.24 7.51
C CYS A 20 3.42 -6.15 8.48
N GLY A 21 4.19 -6.53 9.50
CA GLY A 21 4.49 -5.62 10.61
C GLY A 21 3.19 -5.14 11.26
N ASN A 22 2.96 -3.82 11.22
CA ASN A 22 1.76 -3.19 11.78
C ASN A 22 0.65 -2.93 10.76
N VAL A 23 0.86 -3.25 9.48
CA VAL A 23 -0.12 -2.99 8.41
C VAL A 23 -1.02 -4.22 8.22
N THR A 24 -2.33 -4.01 8.21
CA THR A 24 -3.30 -5.07 7.87
C THR A 24 -3.54 -5.11 6.36
N VAL A 25 -3.62 -6.32 5.81
CA VAL A 25 -3.76 -6.62 4.39
C VAL A 25 -5.12 -7.28 4.16
N PRO A 26 -6.17 -6.48 3.88
CA PRO A 26 -7.50 -7.00 3.58
C PRO A 26 -7.58 -7.52 2.15
N TYR A 27 -8.44 -8.52 1.91
CA TYR A 27 -8.86 -8.86 0.55
C TYR A 27 -9.51 -7.61 -0.11
N PRO A 28 -9.23 -7.30 -1.38
CA PRO A 28 -8.64 -8.14 -2.42
C PRO A 28 -7.11 -8.11 -2.54
N PHE A 29 -6.44 -7.38 -1.64
CA PHE A 29 -4.98 -7.43 -1.53
C PHE A 29 -4.53 -8.69 -0.80
N GLY A 30 -3.30 -9.09 -1.04
CA GLY A 30 -2.72 -10.23 -0.35
C GLY A 30 -1.21 -10.31 -0.52
N LEU A 31 -0.57 -10.93 0.47
CA LEU A 31 0.87 -11.09 0.48
C LEU A 31 1.30 -12.11 -0.58
N ILE A 32 2.38 -11.79 -1.29
CA ILE A 32 3.05 -12.72 -2.21
C ILE A 32 3.43 -14.00 -1.43
N GLY A 33 3.16 -15.16 -2.01
CA GLY A 33 3.43 -16.47 -1.42
C GLY A 33 2.25 -17.43 -1.50
N ASN A 34 1.01 -16.93 -1.54
CA ASN A 34 -0.19 -17.72 -1.80
C ASN A 34 -1.11 -16.98 -2.79
N SER A 35 -1.16 -17.43 -4.04
CA SER A 35 -1.95 -16.81 -5.11
C SER A 35 -3.46 -16.86 -4.90
N ASN A 36 -3.95 -17.69 -3.97
CA ASN A 36 -5.37 -17.73 -3.62
C ASN A 36 -5.77 -16.60 -2.65
N CYS A 37 -4.82 -15.80 -2.17
CA CYS A 37 -5.04 -14.79 -1.14
C CYS A 37 -5.25 -13.37 -1.68
N TYR A 38 -5.18 -13.18 -3.00
CA TYR A 38 -5.34 -11.87 -3.64
C TYR A 38 -6.03 -11.99 -4.99
N ARG A 39 -6.57 -10.89 -5.50
CA ARG A 39 -6.98 -10.79 -6.91
C ARG A 39 -5.79 -10.48 -7.81
N PRO A 40 -5.87 -10.77 -9.13
CA PRO A 40 -4.83 -10.39 -10.08
C PRO A 40 -4.42 -8.92 -9.91
N GLN A 41 -3.11 -8.66 -9.90
CA GLN A 41 -2.51 -7.32 -9.76
C GLN A 41 -2.74 -6.64 -8.41
N MET A 42 -3.21 -7.37 -7.40
CA MET A 42 -3.38 -6.90 -6.02
C MET A 42 -2.43 -7.62 -5.05
N ASP A 43 -1.41 -8.26 -5.59
CA ASP A 43 -0.30 -8.81 -4.83
C ASP A 43 0.60 -7.70 -4.27
N ILE A 44 1.01 -7.86 -3.02
CA ILE A 44 1.90 -6.93 -2.33
C ILE A 44 2.98 -7.69 -1.56
N ASN A 45 4.13 -7.06 -1.38
CA ASN A 45 5.32 -7.68 -0.82
C ASN A 45 5.52 -7.27 0.65
N CYS A 46 5.68 -8.24 1.55
CA CYS A 46 6.16 -7.98 2.90
C CYS A 46 7.68 -8.15 2.94
N ASN A 47 8.41 -7.06 3.10
CA ASN A 47 9.86 -7.10 3.18
C ASN A 47 10.33 -7.31 4.63
N HIS A 48 10.80 -8.52 4.89
CA HIS A 48 11.32 -8.96 6.19
C HIS A 48 12.79 -8.58 6.45
N SER A 49 13.47 -7.90 5.51
CA SER A 49 14.81 -7.34 5.77
C SER A 49 14.77 -6.13 6.72
N PHE A 50 13.59 -5.55 6.94
CA PHE A 50 13.35 -4.47 7.89
C PHE A 50 12.86 -5.00 9.25
N ASN A 51 13.12 -4.24 10.30
CA ASN A 51 12.62 -4.53 11.64
C ASN A 51 11.92 -3.28 12.25
N PRO A 52 10.58 -3.27 12.38
CA PRO A 52 9.65 -4.33 11.97
C PRO A 52 9.56 -4.50 10.44
N PRO A 53 9.02 -5.62 9.93
CA PRO A 53 8.79 -5.83 8.51
C PRO A 53 7.95 -4.71 7.90
N LYS A 54 8.30 -4.31 6.68
CA LYS A 54 7.64 -3.21 5.96
C LYS A 54 6.90 -3.72 4.73
N LEU A 55 5.73 -3.15 4.48
CA LEU A 55 4.89 -3.52 3.34
C LEU A 55 5.25 -2.66 2.12
N PHE A 56 5.32 -3.28 0.95
CA PHE A 56 5.61 -2.61 -0.32
C PHE A 56 4.64 -3.08 -1.40
N LEU A 57 4.40 -2.23 -2.40
CA LEU A 57 3.81 -2.69 -3.67
C LEU A 57 4.68 -3.81 -4.27
N SER A 58 4.10 -4.65 -5.14
CA SER A 58 4.83 -5.74 -5.80
C SER A 58 6.07 -5.29 -6.60
N THR A 59 6.12 -4.01 -7.00
CA THR A 59 7.30 -3.37 -7.62
C THR A 59 8.49 -3.24 -6.67
N GLY A 60 8.28 -3.32 -5.35
CA GLY A 60 9.31 -3.24 -4.32
C GLY A 60 9.84 -1.83 -4.03
N ILE A 61 9.35 -0.81 -4.73
CA ILE A 61 9.87 0.57 -4.63
C ILE A 61 9.05 1.41 -3.65
N VAL A 62 7.74 1.24 -3.64
CA VAL A 62 6.80 2.09 -2.89
C VAL A 62 6.37 1.39 -1.62
N GLU A 63 6.70 1.97 -0.46
CA GLU A 63 6.27 1.49 0.85
C GLU A 63 4.78 1.83 1.06
N VAL A 64 4.02 0.87 1.57
CA VAL A 64 2.60 1.00 1.93
C VAL A 64 2.51 1.11 3.45
N LEU A 65 1.93 2.21 3.91
CA LEU A 65 1.77 2.53 5.33
C LEU A 65 0.43 2.08 5.89
N ASP A 66 -0.62 2.05 5.05
CA ASP A 66 -1.95 1.58 5.43
C ASP A 66 -2.80 1.22 4.20
N ILE A 67 -3.79 0.34 4.40
CA ILE A 67 -4.76 -0.07 3.37
C ILE A 67 -6.16 0.15 3.92
N SER A 68 -6.90 1.08 3.31
CA SER A 68 -8.28 1.33 3.65
C SER A 68 -9.24 0.36 2.95
N LEU A 69 -10.36 0.10 3.60
CA LEU A 69 -11.44 -0.76 3.09
C LEU A 69 -12.25 -0.09 1.97
N GLU A 70 -12.09 1.22 1.83
CA GLU A 70 -12.64 2.01 0.73
C GLU A 70 -11.80 1.86 -0.55
N GLY A 71 -10.71 1.09 -0.50
CA GLY A 71 -9.81 0.85 -1.63
C GLY A 71 -8.74 1.92 -1.76
N HIS A 72 -8.25 2.48 -0.65
CA HIS A 72 -7.16 3.46 -0.68
C HIS A 72 -5.88 2.88 -0.10
N LEU A 73 -4.75 3.20 -0.72
CA LEU A 73 -3.43 2.92 -0.17
C LEU A 73 -2.82 4.21 0.33
N ARG A 74 -2.43 4.25 1.61
CA ARG A 74 -1.56 5.29 2.13
C ARG A 74 -0.13 4.85 1.90
N ILE A 75 0.61 5.56 1.05
CA ILE A 75 1.96 5.18 0.64
C ILE A 75 2.99 6.19 1.10
N ASN A 76 4.22 5.73 1.25
CA ASN A 76 5.39 6.54 1.47
C ASN A 76 6.16 6.68 0.15
N ASN A 77 6.14 7.87 -0.46
CA ASN A 77 6.72 8.09 -1.79
C ASN A 77 7.69 9.27 -1.82
N TRP A 78 8.69 9.18 -2.70
CA TRP A 78 9.64 10.26 -2.93
C TRP A 78 9.09 11.24 -3.96
N ILE A 79 8.56 12.37 -3.49
CA ILE A 79 7.95 13.35 -4.38
C ILE A 79 9.04 14.22 -5.04
N GLY A 80 8.93 14.38 -6.36
CA GLY A 80 9.70 15.37 -7.12
C GLY A 80 8.94 16.68 -7.26
N TRP A 81 9.68 17.77 -7.41
CA TRP A 81 9.13 19.10 -7.67
C TRP A 81 9.77 19.73 -8.91
N ASP A 82 9.00 20.59 -9.56
CA ASP A 82 9.44 21.38 -10.71
C ASP A 82 9.48 22.87 -10.33
N CYS A 83 10.55 23.54 -10.73
CA CYS A 83 10.83 24.91 -10.35
C CYS A 83 10.40 25.88 -11.45
N TYR A 84 9.64 26.90 -11.09
CA TYR A 84 9.16 27.95 -11.99
C TYR A 84 9.76 29.29 -11.62
N LYS A 85 10.16 30.06 -12.63
CA LYS A 85 10.61 31.45 -12.46
C LYS A 85 9.78 32.34 -13.37
N ASP A 86 9.08 33.32 -12.78
CA ASP A 86 8.21 34.25 -13.50
C ASP A 86 7.16 33.52 -14.38
N GLY A 87 6.65 32.38 -13.88
CA GLY A 87 5.68 31.54 -14.61
C GLY A 87 6.29 30.65 -15.70
N VAL A 88 7.61 30.70 -15.92
CA VAL A 88 8.32 29.89 -16.90
C VAL A 88 8.98 28.68 -16.23
N PRO A 89 8.81 27.45 -16.76
CA PRO A 89 9.52 26.28 -16.28
C PRO A 89 11.03 26.49 -16.39
N THR A 90 11.76 26.24 -15.31
CA THR A 90 13.23 26.39 -15.31
C THR A 90 13.95 25.12 -15.81
N ASN A 91 13.20 24.10 -16.25
CA ASN A 91 13.69 22.75 -16.60
C ASN A 91 14.54 22.12 -15.50
N ARG A 92 14.26 22.50 -14.26
CA ARG A 92 14.94 22.02 -13.07
C ARG A 92 13.96 21.17 -12.28
N PHE A 93 13.88 19.90 -12.69
CA PHE A 93 13.25 18.87 -11.89
C PHE A 93 14.20 18.50 -10.75
N GLU A 94 13.71 18.59 -9.53
CA GLU A 94 14.43 18.18 -8.35
C GLU A 94 13.64 17.05 -7.69
N SER A 95 14.27 15.87 -7.60
CA SER A 95 13.86 14.80 -6.71
C SER A 95 14.62 14.97 -5.40
N GLY A 96 13.94 15.28 -4.30
CA GLY A 96 14.60 15.63 -3.05
C GLY A 96 13.81 15.27 -1.79
N GLY A 97 14.45 14.52 -0.88
CA GLY A 97 14.24 14.47 0.58
C GLY A 97 12.88 14.25 1.26
N ARG A 98 11.71 14.45 0.65
CA ARG A 98 10.42 14.33 1.37
C ARG A 98 9.64 13.11 0.95
N TYR A 99 9.67 12.17 1.87
CA TYR A 99 8.71 11.10 2.02
C TYR A 99 7.38 11.73 2.43
N GLU A 100 6.44 11.77 1.50
CA GLU A 100 5.09 12.26 1.75
C GLU A 100 4.11 11.09 1.78
N GLU A 101 3.09 11.22 2.64
CA GLU A 101 2.01 10.25 2.73
C GLU A 101 0.96 10.56 1.67
N ILE A 102 0.93 9.74 0.61
CA ILE A 102 -0.04 9.91 -0.48
C ILE A 102 -1.14 8.88 -0.32
N SER A 103 -2.40 9.32 -0.39
CA SER A 103 -3.55 8.42 -0.49
C SER A 103 -3.87 8.16 -1.96
N VAL A 104 -3.70 6.92 -2.41
CA VAL A 104 -3.98 6.49 -3.78
C VAL A 104 -5.27 5.70 -3.80
N HIS A 105 -6.24 6.13 -4.63
CA HIS A 105 -7.44 5.35 -4.89
C HIS A 105 -7.13 4.18 -5.81
N VAL A 106 -7.41 2.97 -5.36
CA VAL A 106 -7.27 1.73 -6.11
C VAL A 106 -8.64 1.34 -6.65
N PHE A 107 -8.78 1.41 -7.97
CA PHE A 107 -9.98 0.92 -8.63
C PHE A 107 -9.86 -0.60 -8.83
N PRO A 108 -10.69 -1.43 -8.16
CA PRO A 108 -10.78 -2.83 -8.53
C PRO A 108 -11.29 -2.93 -9.97
N TYR A 109 -10.57 -3.66 -10.84
CA TYR A 109 -11.04 -3.94 -12.19
C TYR A 109 -12.40 -4.64 -12.14
N ARG A 110 -13.35 -4.13 -12.94
CA ARG A 110 -14.70 -4.68 -13.12
C ARG A 110 -14.65 -5.97 -13.93
#